data_AF-A0A6N0WQW2-F1
#
_entry.id   AF-A0A6N0WQW2-F1
#
_cell.length_a   1.000
_cell.length_b   1.000
_cell.length_c   1.000
_cell.angle_alpha   90.00
_cell.angle_beta   90.00
_cell.angle_gamma   90.00
#
_symmetry.space_group_name_H-M   'P 1'
#
loop_
_entity.id
_entity.type
_entity.pdbx_description
1 polymer ?
#
loop_
_entity_poly.entity_id
_entity_poly.type
_entity_poly.pdbx_seq_one_letter_code
_entity_poly.pdbx_strand_id
1 'polypeptide(L)'
;MGRQRYTPEQIIAKLREVDVIVGRGGTAVEACRQIGIAEQTLYRWRKEYGGLKVDQARRMKDLERENARLKKLVADLALDKAILQEASKPDFLSPSRRREAIEQVRRALPVSERRTCRVLGQHRSTQRHPPKDDADEQRLTADIVALARDYGRYGYRRIHALLGHAGWQVSLSVVERIWRREGLKVPKRQPKRRRLWLGDGSCIRLRPQHRGHVWSYDFVEDQTYNGRKYRMLNIIDEFSRECLAMVPLRRFRSHDVIDVLADLFIEHGPPEHIRSDNGPEFVANAVREWLGRLGVTTLYIEPGSPWENGYIESFNARLRDELLNGEIFYSLEEVRIVTGWWRAHYNRARPHSSLGYRPPAPETIEMPAWPLGSAALRPPPRLASEVRIN
;
A
#
# COMPACT_ATOMS: atom_id res chain seq x y z
N MET A 1 24.12 -71.84 15.83
CA MET A 1 22.75 -72.04 16.37
C MET A 1 22.31 -70.76 17.08
N GLY A 2 21.22 -70.13 16.63
CA GLY A 2 20.72 -68.90 17.23
C GLY A 2 20.21 -69.15 18.66
N ARG A 3 20.60 -68.30 19.62
CA ARG A 3 20.04 -68.32 20.97
C ARG A 3 18.54 -68.03 20.89
N GLN A 4 17.71 -69.02 21.22
CA GLN A 4 16.26 -68.85 21.34
C GLN A 4 15.98 -67.80 22.42
N ARG A 5 15.39 -66.67 22.03
CA ARG A 5 15.03 -65.58 22.96
C ARG A 5 13.68 -65.91 23.60
N TYR A 6 13.69 -66.17 24.89
CA TYR A 6 12.47 -66.37 25.68
C TYR A 6 11.93 -65.03 26.18
N THR A 7 10.61 -64.86 26.19
CA THR A 7 9.99 -63.69 26.82
C THR A 7 10.04 -63.83 28.35
N PRO A 8 10.00 -62.73 29.13
CA PRO A 8 9.97 -62.79 30.59
C PRO A 8 8.86 -63.70 31.13
N GLU A 9 7.71 -63.75 30.45
CA GLU A 9 6.58 -64.61 30.81
C GLU A 9 6.90 -66.09 30.60
N GLN A 10 7.56 -66.43 29.49
CA GLN A 10 8.03 -67.78 29.19
C GLN A 10 9.14 -68.23 30.14
N ILE A 11 10.03 -67.31 30.54
CA ILE A 11 11.09 -67.57 31.53
C ILE A 11 10.46 -67.91 32.89
N ILE A 12 9.49 -67.13 33.36
CA ILE A 12 8.81 -67.37 34.64
C ILE A 12 8.00 -68.68 34.61
N ALA A 13 7.34 -68.99 33.49
CA ALA A 13 6.64 -70.26 33.32
C ALA A 13 7.59 -71.46 33.42
N LYS A 14 8.72 -71.41 32.70
CA LYS A 14 9.77 -72.45 32.76
C LYS A 14 10.41 -72.57 34.15
N LEU A 15 10.61 -71.46 34.87
CA LEU A 15 11.11 -71.50 36.26
C LEU A 15 10.13 -72.22 37.21
N ARG A 16 8.82 -72.00 37.04
CA ARG A 16 7.79 -72.72 37.82
C ARG A 16 7.73 -74.20 37.49
N GLU A 17 7.88 -74.56 36.22
CA GLU A 17 7.97 -75.97 35.79
C GLU A 17 9.18 -76.67 36.43
N VAL A 18 10.34 -76.00 36.48
CA VAL A 18 11.51 -76.50 37.21
C VAL A 18 11.21 -76.67 38.70
N ASP A 19 10.59 -75.68 39.35
CA ASP A 19 10.25 -75.75 40.78
C ASP A 19 9.29 -76.91 41.09
N VAL A 20 8.35 -77.22 40.19
CA VAL A 20 7.43 -78.37 40.32
C VAL A 20 8.17 -79.71 40.21
N ILE A 21 9.11 -79.85 39.27
CA ILE A 21 9.89 -81.09 39.09
C ILE A 21 10.80 -81.33 40.31
N VAL A 22 11.47 -80.26 40.79
CA VAL A 22 12.32 -80.34 41.97
C VAL A 22 11.50 -80.62 43.23
N GLY A 23 10.31 -80.01 43.37
CA GLY A 23 9.38 -80.27 44.48
C GLY A 23 8.82 -81.69 44.52
N ARG A 24 8.87 -82.44 43.41
CA ARG A 24 8.51 -83.87 43.33
C ARG A 24 9.68 -84.82 43.63
N GLY A 25 10.83 -84.28 44.05
CA GLY A 25 12.02 -85.05 44.42
C GLY A 25 13.06 -85.19 43.30
N GLY A 26 12.88 -84.55 42.14
CA GLY A 26 13.87 -84.54 41.05
C GLY A 26 15.03 -83.59 41.30
N THR A 27 16.19 -83.85 40.68
CA THR A 27 17.35 -82.95 40.75
C THR A 27 17.21 -81.77 39.78
N ALA A 28 17.86 -80.64 40.08
CA ALA A 28 17.84 -79.45 39.21
C ALA A 28 18.41 -79.75 37.80
N VAL A 29 19.34 -80.69 37.70
CA VAL A 29 19.95 -81.15 36.44
C VAL A 29 18.94 -81.91 35.57
N GLU A 30 18.10 -82.76 36.18
CA GLU A 30 17.04 -83.49 35.48
C GLU A 30 15.95 -82.54 34.97
N ALA A 31 15.53 -81.58 35.79
CA ALA A 31 14.56 -80.56 35.40
C ALA A 31 15.07 -79.71 34.22
N CYS A 32 16.36 -79.32 34.22
CA CYS A 32 17.00 -78.61 33.11
C CYS A 32 17.00 -79.41 31.81
N ARG A 33 17.32 -80.72 31.88
CA ARG A 33 17.29 -81.64 30.72
C ARG A 33 15.88 -81.77 30.15
N GLN A 34 14.86 -81.88 31.00
CA GLN A 34 13.47 -82.05 30.58
C GLN A 34 12.88 -80.80 29.92
N ILE A 35 13.24 -79.61 30.41
CA ILE A 35 12.72 -78.31 29.91
C ILE A 35 13.57 -77.75 28.74
N GLY A 36 14.70 -78.41 28.45
CA GLY A 36 15.60 -78.05 27.34
C GLY A 36 16.38 -76.76 27.60
N ILE A 37 16.83 -76.53 28.85
CA ILE A 37 17.63 -75.35 29.23
C ILE A 37 18.95 -75.78 29.89
N ALA A 38 19.99 -74.99 29.71
CA ALA A 38 21.27 -75.22 30.40
C ALA A 38 21.17 -74.80 31.88
N GLU A 39 21.86 -75.52 32.76
CA GLU A 39 21.85 -75.26 34.21
C GLU A 39 22.31 -73.83 34.58
N GLN A 40 23.31 -73.30 33.87
CA GLN A 40 23.73 -71.89 34.02
C GLN A 40 22.62 -70.89 33.67
N THR A 41 21.76 -71.24 32.71
CA THR A 41 20.62 -70.40 32.31
C THR A 41 19.54 -70.42 33.39
N LEU A 42 19.29 -71.57 34.00
CA LEU A 42 18.39 -71.70 35.15
C LEU A 42 18.85 -70.80 36.31
N TYR A 43 20.12 -70.89 36.72
CA TYR A 43 20.63 -70.05 37.81
C TYR A 43 20.56 -68.55 37.50
N ARG A 44 20.86 -68.14 36.26
CA ARG A 44 20.73 -66.73 35.84
C ARG A 44 19.27 -66.27 35.87
N TRP A 45 18.36 -67.07 35.31
CA TRP A 45 16.93 -66.75 35.32
C TRP A 45 16.35 -66.72 36.72
N ARG A 46 16.80 -67.60 37.63
CA ARG A 46 16.36 -67.58 39.02
C ARG A 46 16.85 -66.34 39.77
N LYS A 47 18.03 -65.82 39.43
CA LYS A 47 18.55 -64.55 39.96
C LYS A 47 17.79 -63.32 39.43
N GLU A 48 17.44 -63.32 38.15
CA GLU A 48 16.78 -62.17 37.48
C GLU A 48 15.26 -62.17 37.63
N TYR A 49 14.62 -63.34 37.66
CA TYR A 49 13.17 -63.53 37.61
C TYR A 49 12.60 -64.40 38.73
N GLY A 50 13.44 -64.95 39.62
CA GLY A 50 12.99 -65.74 40.76
C GLY A 50 12.16 -64.90 41.73
N GLY A 51 11.00 -65.42 42.14
CA GLY A 51 10.07 -64.71 43.03
C GLY A 51 9.15 -63.69 42.36
N LEU A 52 9.31 -63.40 41.06
CA LEU A 52 8.40 -62.52 40.32
C LEU A 52 7.14 -63.26 39.85
N LYS A 53 5.97 -62.66 40.09
CA LYS A 53 4.73 -63.09 39.42
C LYS A 53 4.76 -62.64 37.95
N VAL A 54 4.10 -63.40 37.07
CA VAL A 54 4.00 -63.07 35.63
C VAL A 54 3.46 -61.65 35.42
N ASP A 55 2.50 -61.21 36.23
CA ASP A 55 1.94 -59.85 36.17
C ASP A 55 2.95 -58.76 36.58
N GLN A 56 3.84 -59.05 37.52
CA GLN A 56 4.89 -58.12 37.94
C GLN A 56 5.94 -57.93 36.83
N ALA A 57 6.33 -59.01 36.15
CA ALA A 57 7.24 -58.94 35.01
C ALA A 57 6.64 -58.19 33.81
N ARG A 58 5.33 -58.38 33.56
CA ARG A 58 4.60 -57.62 32.54
C ARG A 58 4.59 -56.12 32.87
N ARG A 59 4.23 -55.76 34.11
CA ARG A 59 4.22 -54.36 34.58
C ARG A 59 5.61 -53.71 34.46
N MET A 60 6.68 -54.43 34.79
CA MET A 60 8.05 -53.93 34.68
C MET A 60 8.41 -53.60 33.23
N LYS A 61 8.11 -54.49 32.29
CA LYS A 61 8.35 -54.29 30.86
C LYS A 61 7.53 -53.12 30.27
N ASP A 62 6.29 -52.96 30.71
CA ASP A 62 5.45 -51.84 30.29
C ASP A 62 5.97 -50.51 30.86
N LEU A 63 6.45 -50.50 32.11
CA LEU A 63 7.12 -49.34 32.71
C LEU A 63 8.44 -48.98 32.00
N GLU A 64 9.21 -49.96 31.55
CA GLU A 64 10.43 -49.71 30.76
C GLU A 64 10.10 -49.05 29.41
N ARG A 65 9.07 -49.54 28.72
CA ARG A 65 8.58 -48.94 27.47
C ARG A 65 8.09 -47.51 27.67
N GLU A 66 7.30 -47.29 28.72
CA GLU A 66 6.79 -45.95 29.03
C GLU A 66 7.93 -45.01 29.45
N ASN A 67 8.90 -45.47 30.23
CA ASN A 67 10.09 -44.69 30.55
C ASN A 67 10.91 -44.32 29.30
N ALA A 68 11.07 -45.24 28.34
CA ALA A 68 11.76 -44.93 27.08
C ALA A 68 10.98 -43.87 26.29
N ARG A 69 9.65 -43.97 26.24
CA ARG A 69 8.76 -42.99 25.61
C ARG A 69 8.86 -41.62 26.29
N LEU A 70 8.77 -41.57 27.61
CA LEU A 70 8.87 -40.35 28.41
C LEU A 70 10.22 -39.69 28.26
N LYS A 71 11.33 -40.45 28.30
CA LYS A 71 12.68 -39.92 28.06
C LYS A 71 12.79 -39.24 26.70
N LYS A 72 12.21 -39.85 25.65
CA LYS A 72 12.18 -39.26 24.31
C LYS A 72 11.35 -37.96 24.29
N LEU A 73 10.17 -37.96 24.90
CA LEU A 73 9.31 -36.78 24.97
C LEU A 73 9.98 -35.63 25.75
N VAL A 74 10.62 -35.92 26.87
CA VAL A 74 11.34 -34.92 27.68
C VAL A 74 12.51 -34.35 26.90
N ALA A 75 13.29 -35.17 26.19
CA ALA A 75 14.36 -34.68 25.33
C ALA A 75 13.82 -33.77 24.21
N ASP A 76 12.69 -34.13 23.61
CA ASP A 76 12.07 -33.31 22.57
C ASP A 76 11.53 -31.98 23.11
N LEU A 77 10.86 -31.99 24.26
CA LEU A 77 10.36 -30.78 24.91
C LEU A 77 11.48 -29.87 25.41
N ALA A 78 12.58 -30.45 25.91
CA ALA A 78 13.75 -29.68 26.33
C ALA A 78 14.38 -28.91 25.16
N LEU A 79 14.45 -29.55 23.99
CA LEU A 79 14.93 -28.93 22.75
C LEU A 79 14.00 -27.81 22.28
N ASP A 80 12.68 -28.03 22.32
CA ASP A 80 11.70 -27.02 21.94
C ASP A 80 11.71 -25.82 22.92
N LYS A 81 11.93 -26.07 24.22
CA LYS A 81 12.14 -25.01 25.23
C LYS A 81 13.40 -24.19 24.97
N ALA A 82 14.51 -24.83 24.62
CA ALA A 82 15.76 -24.13 24.28
C ALA A 82 15.58 -23.22 23.05
N ILE A 83 14.85 -23.68 22.02
CA ILE A 83 14.49 -22.87 20.85
C ILE A 83 13.71 -21.61 21.26
N LEU A 84 12.72 -21.76 22.14
CA LEU A 84 11.92 -20.63 22.61
C LEU A 84 12.75 -19.64 23.44
N GLN A 85 13.62 -20.13 24.31
CA GLN A 85 14.49 -19.29 25.14
C GLN A 85 15.49 -18.49 24.30
N GLU A 86 16.12 -19.12 23.30
CA GLU A 86 17.05 -18.44 22.40
C GLU A 86 16.34 -17.36 21.56
N ALA A 87 15.08 -17.59 21.20
CA ALA A 87 14.30 -16.65 20.42
C ALA A 87 13.72 -15.48 21.27
N SER A 88 13.60 -15.63 22.59
CA SER A 88 12.80 -14.79 23.51
C SER A 88 13.35 -13.37 23.81
N LYS A 89 13.68 -12.54 22.81
CA LYS A 89 14.12 -11.16 23.06
C LYS A 89 13.42 -10.05 22.26
N PRO A 90 12.61 -10.31 21.22
CA PRO A 90 11.47 -9.42 20.98
C PRO A 90 10.22 -10.09 20.38
N ASP A 91 9.09 -9.39 20.49
CA ASP A 91 7.78 -9.74 19.92
C ASP A 91 7.85 -10.15 18.43
N PHE A 92 7.47 -11.40 18.14
CA PHE A 92 7.45 -12.00 16.79
C PHE A 92 6.25 -11.57 15.95
N LEU A 93 5.97 -10.27 15.91
CA LEU A 93 4.79 -9.72 15.26
C LEU A 93 4.86 -9.74 13.72
N SER A 94 6.06 -9.89 13.13
CA SER A 94 6.23 -9.92 11.67
C SER A 94 6.95 -11.18 11.16
N PRO A 95 6.60 -11.67 9.95
CA PRO A 95 7.29 -12.80 9.30
C PRO A 95 8.80 -12.57 9.08
N SER A 96 9.22 -11.32 8.86
CA SER A 96 10.64 -10.95 8.68
C SER A 96 11.43 -11.11 9.98
N ARG A 97 10.90 -10.62 11.12
CA ARG A 97 11.54 -10.79 12.43
C ARG A 97 11.59 -12.27 12.84
N ARG A 98 10.53 -13.04 12.55
CA ARG A 98 10.53 -14.49 12.74
C ARG A 98 11.59 -15.18 11.87
N ARG A 99 11.79 -14.73 10.63
CA ARG A 99 12.82 -15.26 9.73
C ARG A 99 14.22 -15.05 10.31
N GLU A 100 14.52 -13.85 10.78
CA GLU A 100 15.79 -13.52 11.46
C GLU A 100 15.99 -14.37 12.72
N ALA A 101 14.97 -14.49 13.57
CA ALA A 101 15.03 -15.31 14.77
C ALA A 101 15.28 -16.79 14.47
N ILE A 102 14.65 -17.34 13.43
CA ILE A 102 14.87 -18.73 12.99
C ILE A 102 16.33 -18.94 12.57
N GLU A 103 16.91 -18.00 11.81
CA GLU A 103 18.31 -18.07 11.41
C GLU A 103 19.27 -17.93 12.60
N GLN A 104 18.96 -17.04 13.55
CA GLN A 104 19.73 -16.92 14.80
C GLN A 104 19.73 -18.23 15.60
N VAL A 105 18.55 -18.81 15.84
CA VAL A 105 18.42 -20.08 16.58
C VAL A 105 19.16 -21.21 15.88
N ARG A 106 19.14 -21.26 14.54
CA ARG A 106 19.87 -22.27 13.76
C ARG A 106 21.38 -22.10 13.81
N ARG A 107 21.89 -20.89 14.06
CA ARG A 107 23.31 -20.64 14.30
C ARG A 107 23.73 -21.01 15.72
N ALA A 108 22.85 -20.79 16.70
CA ALA A 108 23.14 -21.03 18.12
C ALA A 108 22.94 -22.48 18.57
N LEU A 109 21.97 -23.20 17.98
CA LEU A 109 21.59 -24.56 18.38
C LEU A 109 21.66 -25.55 17.20
N PRO A 110 22.06 -26.82 17.43
CA PRO A 110 22.09 -27.85 16.39
C PRO A 110 20.67 -28.39 16.10
N VAL A 111 19.81 -27.55 15.52
CA VAL A 111 18.39 -27.84 15.24
C VAL A 111 18.06 -27.71 13.77
N SER A 112 17.15 -28.58 13.30
CA SER A 112 16.65 -28.50 11.91
C SER A 112 15.73 -27.30 11.71
N GLU A 113 15.82 -26.66 10.53
CA GLU A 113 14.92 -25.58 10.10
C GLU A 113 13.43 -25.95 10.28
N ARG A 114 13.08 -27.21 9.99
CA ARG A 114 11.72 -27.74 10.15
C ARG A 114 11.25 -27.66 11.60
N ARG A 115 12.10 -28.06 12.55
CA ARG A 115 11.77 -28.04 13.99
C ARG A 115 11.64 -26.60 14.48
N THR A 116 12.60 -25.75 14.14
CA THR A 116 12.60 -24.33 14.54
C THR A 116 11.39 -23.58 13.98
N CYS A 117 11.07 -23.74 12.70
CA CYS A 117 9.88 -23.15 12.07
C CYS A 117 8.58 -23.58 12.76
N ARG A 118 8.47 -24.87 13.12
CA ARG A 118 7.30 -25.42 13.82
C ARG A 118 7.16 -24.81 15.22
N VAL A 119 8.26 -24.71 15.98
CA VAL A 119 8.25 -24.16 17.35
C VAL A 119 7.97 -22.66 17.35
N LEU A 120 8.53 -21.90 16.40
CA LEU A 120 8.33 -20.45 16.28
C LEU A 120 7.10 -20.05 15.43
N GLY A 121 6.29 -21.01 14.98
CA GLY A 121 5.05 -20.74 14.26
C GLY A 121 5.23 -20.06 12.89
N GLN A 122 6.32 -20.34 12.17
CA GLN A 122 6.58 -19.86 10.81
C GLN A 122 6.38 -21.01 9.81
N HIS A 123 5.62 -20.79 8.74
CA HIS A 123 5.54 -21.79 7.67
C HIS A 123 6.85 -21.83 6.86
N ARG A 124 7.32 -23.03 6.49
CA ARG A 124 8.61 -23.20 5.79
C ARG A 124 8.66 -22.51 4.42
N SER A 125 7.52 -22.43 3.70
CA SER A 125 7.48 -21.68 2.44
C SER A 125 7.74 -20.19 2.67
N THR A 126 7.21 -19.62 3.76
CA THR A 126 7.49 -18.24 4.16
C THR A 126 8.94 -18.06 4.58
N GLN A 127 9.57 -19.03 5.25
CA GLN A 127 11.01 -18.95 5.58
C GLN A 127 11.88 -18.92 4.33
N ARG A 128 11.57 -19.78 3.35
CA ARG A 128 12.36 -19.98 2.13
C ARG A 128 12.03 -18.98 1.01
N HIS A 129 10.94 -18.23 1.14
CA HIS A 129 10.59 -17.22 0.15
C HIS A 129 11.67 -16.14 0.12
N PRO A 130 12.33 -15.89 -1.01
CA PRO A 130 13.38 -14.89 -1.08
C PRO A 130 12.81 -13.52 -0.66
N PRO A 131 13.59 -12.67 0.04
CA PRO A 131 13.21 -11.28 0.19
C PRO A 131 13.01 -10.67 -1.20
N LYS A 132 12.00 -9.81 -1.33
CA LYS A 132 11.75 -9.08 -2.57
C LYS A 132 12.94 -8.14 -2.82
N ASP A 133 13.38 -7.99 -4.06
CA ASP A 133 14.51 -7.13 -4.40
C ASP A 133 14.30 -5.71 -3.89
N ASP A 134 15.18 -5.27 -2.98
CA ASP A 134 15.16 -3.94 -2.39
C ASP A 134 15.38 -2.84 -3.43
N ALA A 135 16.03 -3.16 -4.56
CA ALA A 135 16.35 -2.20 -5.61
C ALA A 135 15.09 -1.55 -6.22
N ASP A 136 14.05 -2.33 -6.51
CA ASP A 136 12.80 -1.79 -7.06
C ASP A 136 12.02 -0.98 -6.03
N GLU A 137 12.03 -1.40 -4.76
CA GLU A 137 11.40 -0.61 -3.69
C GLU A 137 12.16 0.69 -3.43
N GLN A 138 13.50 0.69 -3.53
CA GLN A 138 14.32 1.90 -3.44
C GLN A 138 14.03 2.86 -4.60
N ARG A 139 13.95 2.35 -5.84
CA ARG A 139 13.56 3.16 -7.01
C ARG A 139 12.16 3.75 -6.85
N LEU A 140 11.18 2.93 -6.46
CA LEU A 140 9.82 3.39 -6.19
C LEU A 140 9.78 4.44 -5.08
N THR A 141 10.57 4.26 -4.04
CA THR A 141 10.68 5.22 -2.94
C THR A 141 11.26 6.55 -3.42
N ALA A 142 12.32 6.51 -4.23
CA ALA A 142 12.91 7.70 -4.83
C ALA A 142 11.91 8.45 -5.72
N ASP A 143 11.16 7.74 -6.56
CA ASP A 143 10.12 8.34 -7.42
C ASP A 143 8.97 8.93 -6.60
N ILE A 144 8.52 8.25 -5.53
CA ILE A 144 7.50 8.79 -4.59
C ILE A 144 7.99 10.10 -3.97
N VAL A 145 9.24 10.13 -3.49
CA VAL A 145 9.82 11.31 -2.84
C VAL A 145 10.01 12.45 -3.85
N ALA A 146 10.47 12.14 -5.07
CA ALA A 146 10.59 13.12 -6.14
C ALA A 146 9.23 13.75 -6.48
N LEU A 147 8.21 12.93 -6.72
CA LEU A 147 6.85 13.41 -7.01
C LEU A 147 6.25 14.18 -5.82
N ALA A 148 6.51 13.77 -4.59
CA ALA A 148 6.04 14.50 -3.40
C ALA A 148 6.74 15.86 -3.25
N ARG A 149 8.02 15.94 -3.63
CA ARG A 149 8.79 17.19 -3.63
C ARG A 149 8.30 18.15 -4.70
N ASP A 150 8.05 17.65 -5.89
CA ASP A 150 7.59 18.46 -7.02
C ASP A 150 6.12 18.87 -6.86
N TYR A 151 5.29 18.00 -6.27
CA TYR A 151 3.88 18.25 -6.00
C TYR A 151 3.56 18.22 -4.50
N GLY A 152 4.12 19.17 -3.73
CA GLY A 152 3.99 19.21 -2.26
C GLY A 152 2.56 19.25 -1.70
N ARG A 153 1.56 19.56 -2.53
CA ARG A 153 0.13 19.55 -2.17
C ARG A 153 -0.59 18.24 -2.52
N TYR A 154 0.08 17.30 -3.17
CA TYR A 154 -0.52 16.04 -3.59
C TYR A 154 -0.37 15.00 -2.48
N GLY A 155 -1.48 14.30 -2.19
CA GLY A 155 -1.44 13.14 -1.30
C GLY A 155 -1.09 11.86 -2.03
N TYR A 156 -0.82 10.81 -1.26
CA TYR A 156 -0.42 9.49 -1.78
C TYR A 156 -1.32 8.93 -2.89
N ARG A 157 -2.63 9.26 -2.91
CA ARG A 157 -3.56 8.83 -3.98
C ARG A 157 -3.26 9.46 -5.34
N ARG A 158 -2.89 10.75 -5.38
CA ARG A 158 -2.53 11.41 -6.64
C ARG A 158 -1.14 10.99 -7.09
N ILE A 159 -0.23 10.80 -6.12
CA ILE A 159 1.11 10.29 -6.39
C ILE A 159 1.03 8.87 -6.97
N HIS A 160 0.16 8.02 -6.42
CA HIS A 160 -0.13 6.70 -7.00
C HIS A 160 -0.62 6.78 -8.45
N ALA A 161 -1.51 7.73 -8.78
CA ALA A 161 -1.94 7.92 -10.16
C ALA A 161 -0.80 8.38 -11.08
N LEU A 162 0.05 9.31 -10.64
CA LEU A 162 1.22 9.76 -11.39
C LEU A 162 2.22 8.61 -11.60
N LEU A 163 2.44 7.78 -10.59
CA LEU A 163 3.27 6.57 -10.71
C LEU A 163 2.66 5.60 -11.74
N GLY A 164 1.33 5.44 -11.76
CA GLY A 164 0.65 4.64 -12.78
C GLY A 164 0.87 5.18 -14.20
N HIS A 165 0.78 6.50 -14.40
CA HIS A 165 1.10 7.13 -15.69
C HIS A 165 2.58 6.97 -16.08
N ALA A 166 3.48 6.93 -15.10
CA ALA A 166 4.90 6.62 -15.26
C ALA A 166 5.19 5.13 -15.55
N GLY A 167 4.17 4.28 -15.62
CA GLY A 167 4.32 2.84 -15.90
C GLY A 167 4.45 1.94 -14.67
N TRP A 168 4.42 2.49 -13.45
CA TRP A 168 4.49 1.67 -12.23
C TRP A 168 3.19 0.87 -12.00
N GLN A 169 3.33 -0.44 -11.92
CA GLN A 169 2.25 -1.38 -11.59
C GLN A 169 2.26 -1.70 -10.08
N VAL A 170 1.88 -0.74 -9.25
CA VAL A 170 1.92 -0.89 -7.78
C VAL A 170 0.55 -0.64 -7.15
N SER A 171 0.26 -1.34 -6.04
CA SER A 171 -0.98 -1.11 -5.30
C SER A 171 -0.93 0.20 -4.53
N LEU A 172 -2.09 0.81 -4.32
CA LEU A 172 -2.23 2.01 -3.49
C LEU A 172 -1.69 1.80 -2.06
N SER A 173 -1.87 0.59 -1.51
CA SER A 173 -1.38 0.23 -0.17
C SER A 173 0.15 0.23 -0.06
N VAL A 174 0.88 -0.11 -1.14
CA VAL A 174 2.34 -0.03 -1.17
C VAL A 174 2.79 1.42 -1.14
N VAL A 175 2.18 2.28 -1.96
CA VAL A 175 2.49 3.72 -1.97
C VAL A 175 2.16 4.35 -0.62
N GLU A 176 1.02 4.02 -0.02
CA GLU A 176 0.64 4.52 1.30
C GLU A 176 1.62 4.07 2.40
N ARG A 177 2.09 2.82 2.35
CA ARG A 177 3.09 2.28 3.28
C ARG A 177 4.41 3.06 3.18
N ILE A 178 4.93 3.23 1.97
CA ILE A 178 6.17 3.98 1.73
C ILE A 178 5.99 5.44 2.14
N TRP A 179 4.87 6.07 1.77
CA TRP A 179 4.53 7.44 2.15
C TRP A 179 4.58 7.67 3.67
N ARG A 180 4.01 6.74 4.45
CA ARG A 180 4.04 6.81 5.92
C ARG A 180 5.45 6.56 6.47
N ARG A 181 6.21 5.62 5.90
CA ARG A 181 7.59 5.30 6.31
C ARG A 181 8.53 6.49 6.10
N GLU A 182 8.44 7.14 4.95
CA GLU A 182 9.24 8.35 4.62
C GLU A 182 8.77 9.60 5.37
N GLY A 183 7.71 9.50 6.21
CA GLY A 183 7.20 10.61 6.99
C GLY A 183 6.50 11.71 6.17
N LEU A 184 6.18 11.43 4.90
CA LEU A 184 5.55 12.39 4.00
C LEU A 184 4.16 12.76 4.53
N LYS A 185 3.85 14.05 4.52
CA LYS A 185 2.55 14.57 4.96
C LYS A 185 2.13 15.69 4.04
N VAL A 186 0.87 15.65 3.61
CA VAL A 186 0.24 16.83 3.00
C VAL A 186 -0.08 17.80 4.15
N PRO A 187 0.38 19.05 4.10
CA PRO A 187 0.03 20.04 5.11
C PRO A 187 -1.50 20.12 5.25
N LYS A 188 -1.99 20.06 6.50
CA LYS A 188 -3.43 20.05 6.76
C LYS A 188 -4.03 21.40 6.38
N ARG A 189 -4.98 21.41 5.46
CA ARG A 189 -5.93 22.51 5.31
C ARG A 189 -6.90 22.45 6.50
N GLN A 190 -7.16 23.56 7.19
CA GLN A 190 -8.19 23.56 8.23
C GLN A 190 -9.53 23.13 7.60
N PRO A 191 -10.23 22.12 8.15
CA PRO A 191 -11.54 21.75 7.64
C PRO A 191 -12.52 22.89 7.94
N LYS A 192 -13.16 23.45 6.91
CA LYS A 192 -14.27 24.38 7.11
C LYS A 192 -15.44 23.61 7.76
N ARG A 193 -15.98 24.13 8.86
CA ARG A 193 -17.22 23.61 9.46
C ARG A 193 -18.37 23.80 8.47
N ARG A 194 -18.98 22.70 8.02
CA ARG A 194 -20.21 22.77 7.22
C ARG A 194 -21.38 23.14 8.14
N ARG A 195 -22.17 24.16 7.79
CA ARG A 195 -23.53 24.26 8.31
C ARG A 195 -24.35 23.20 7.59
N LEU A 196 -25.00 22.32 8.34
CA LEU A 196 -26.03 21.41 7.82
C LEU A 196 -27.20 22.29 7.40
N TRP A 197 -27.36 22.54 6.10
CA TRP A 197 -28.64 22.97 5.57
C TRP A 197 -29.45 21.72 5.26
N LEU A 198 -30.72 21.72 5.71
CA LEU A 198 -31.72 20.72 5.35
C LEU A 198 -31.96 20.85 3.85
N GLY A 199 -31.38 19.93 3.07
CA GLY A 199 -31.44 19.97 1.62
C GLY A 199 -32.71 19.31 1.11
N ASP A 200 -33.65 20.12 0.64
CA ASP A 200 -34.64 19.73 -0.37
C ASP A 200 -34.04 19.70 -1.79
N GLY A 201 -32.76 20.07 -1.96
CA GLY A 201 -31.92 19.65 -3.09
C GLY A 201 -32.38 20.14 -4.48
N SER A 202 -33.39 21.01 -4.54
CA SER A 202 -34.08 21.44 -5.74
C SER A 202 -33.48 22.71 -6.34
N CYS A 203 -32.15 22.83 -6.36
CA CYS A 203 -31.53 23.71 -7.35
C CYS A 203 -31.40 22.91 -8.64
N ILE A 204 -32.27 23.22 -9.62
CA ILE A 204 -32.19 22.69 -10.99
C ILE A 204 -30.93 23.28 -11.64
N ARG A 205 -29.78 22.72 -11.28
CA ARG A 205 -28.51 23.06 -11.93
C ARG A 205 -28.53 22.44 -13.31
N LEU A 206 -28.42 23.26 -14.36
CA LEU A 206 -28.11 22.74 -15.69
C LEU A 206 -26.80 21.95 -15.59
N ARG A 207 -26.90 20.62 -15.73
CA ARG A 207 -25.74 19.74 -15.71
C ARG A 207 -25.09 19.78 -17.09
N PRO A 208 -23.77 19.99 -17.16
CA PRO A 208 -23.06 19.92 -18.44
C PRO A 208 -23.15 18.50 -19.01
N GLN A 209 -23.50 18.36 -20.30
CA GLN A 209 -23.76 17.05 -20.95
C GLN A 209 -22.64 16.65 -21.91
N HIS A 210 -21.99 17.62 -22.55
CA HIS A 210 -20.85 17.42 -23.44
C HIS A 210 -19.90 18.64 -23.38
N ARG A 211 -18.72 18.51 -24.02
CA ARG A 211 -17.78 19.62 -24.21
C ARG A 211 -18.47 20.74 -24.99
N GLY A 212 -18.23 22.00 -24.61
CA GLY A 212 -18.89 23.16 -25.20
C GLY A 212 -20.33 23.41 -24.72
N HIS A 213 -20.92 22.55 -23.89
CA HIS A 213 -22.30 22.76 -23.42
C HIS A 213 -22.38 23.96 -22.45
N VAL A 214 -21.52 23.98 -21.42
CA VAL A 214 -21.49 25.06 -20.43
C VAL A 214 -20.05 25.45 -20.15
N TRP A 215 -19.73 26.72 -20.38
CA TRP A 215 -18.50 27.34 -19.91
C TRP A 215 -18.77 28.20 -18.69
N SER A 216 -17.82 28.21 -17.76
CA SER A 216 -17.90 29.03 -16.56
C SER A 216 -16.64 29.85 -16.44
N TYR A 217 -16.80 31.13 -16.17
CA TYR A 217 -15.68 32.01 -15.89
C TYR A 217 -15.81 32.72 -14.55
N ASP A 218 -14.67 33.03 -13.95
CA ASP A 218 -14.58 33.76 -12.68
C ASP A 218 -13.25 34.54 -12.61
N PHE A 219 -13.21 35.54 -11.72
CA PHE A 219 -12.04 36.35 -11.46
C PHE A 219 -11.38 35.96 -10.13
N VAL A 220 -10.08 35.69 -10.19
CA VAL A 220 -9.23 35.50 -9.01
C VAL A 220 -8.35 36.73 -8.81
N GLU A 221 -8.48 37.41 -7.66
CA GLU A 221 -7.59 38.51 -7.28
C GLU A 221 -6.43 37.99 -6.39
N ASP A 222 -5.24 38.53 -6.64
CA ASP A 222 -4.00 38.33 -5.88
C ASP A 222 -3.04 39.53 -6.07
N GLN A 223 -1.85 39.49 -5.49
CA GLN A 223 -0.89 40.59 -5.49
C GLN A 223 0.54 40.13 -5.76
N THR A 224 1.32 40.98 -6.45
CA THR A 224 2.76 40.79 -6.60
C THR A 224 3.49 41.21 -5.32
N TYR A 225 4.75 40.80 -5.17
CA TYR A 225 5.61 41.07 -4.00
C TYR A 225 5.61 42.55 -3.57
N ASN A 226 5.57 43.48 -4.53
CA ASN A 226 5.50 44.92 -4.28
C ASN A 226 4.10 45.44 -3.89
N GLY A 227 3.15 44.57 -3.55
CA GLY A 227 1.78 44.92 -3.14
C GLY A 227 0.86 45.35 -4.28
N ARG A 228 1.32 45.37 -5.54
CA ARG A 228 0.45 45.70 -6.67
C ARG A 228 -0.50 44.54 -6.94
N LYS A 229 -1.80 44.82 -6.89
CA LYS A 229 -2.86 43.85 -7.20
C LYS A 229 -2.88 43.47 -8.68
N TYR A 230 -3.34 42.27 -8.97
CA TYR A 230 -3.72 41.81 -10.29
C TYR A 230 -4.95 40.91 -10.18
N ARG A 231 -5.67 40.77 -11.29
CA ARG A 231 -6.79 39.86 -11.43
C ARG A 231 -6.47 38.84 -12.51
N MET A 232 -7.05 37.67 -12.38
CA MET A 232 -6.89 36.58 -13.33
C MET A 232 -8.26 36.10 -13.77
N LEU A 233 -8.53 36.21 -15.06
CA LEU A 233 -9.72 35.64 -15.67
C LEU A 233 -9.46 34.17 -15.95
N ASN A 234 -10.25 33.32 -15.28
CA ASN A 234 -10.19 31.88 -15.45
C ASN A 234 -11.45 31.42 -16.17
N ILE A 235 -11.30 30.69 -17.26
CA ILE A 235 -12.42 30.13 -18.04
C ILE A 235 -12.24 28.61 -18.07
N ILE A 236 -13.30 27.89 -17.71
CA ILE A 236 -13.31 26.42 -17.74
C ILE A 236 -14.51 25.90 -18.51
N ASP A 237 -14.33 24.74 -19.13
CA ASP A 237 -15.42 23.91 -19.62
C ASP A 237 -15.94 23.02 -18.47
N GLU A 238 -17.22 23.12 -18.15
CA GLU A 238 -17.80 22.42 -17.00
C GLU A 238 -17.87 20.90 -17.19
N PHE A 239 -17.93 20.40 -18.44
CA PHE A 239 -18.02 18.97 -18.71
C PHE A 239 -16.64 18.32 -18.60
N SER A 240 -15.70 18.76 -19.44
CA SER A 240 -14.36 18.20 -19.58
C SER A 240 -13.45 18.53 -18.41
N ARG A 241 -13.76 19.60 -17.66
CA ARG A 241 -12.88 20.21 -16.64
C ARG A 241 -11.64 20.88 -17.22
N GLU A 242 -11.61 21.10 -18.52
CA GLU A 242 -10.50 21.78 -19.16
C GLU A 242 -10.50 23.26 -18.77
N CYS A 243 -9.32 23.78 -18.42
CA CYS A 243 -9.09 25.21 -18.29
C CYS A 243 -8.80 25.78 -19.68
N LEU A 244 -9.78 26.47 -20.25
CA LEU A 244 -9.73 27.06 -21.57
C LEU A 244 -8.89 28.34 -21.59
N ALA A 245 -8.93 29.14 -20.53
CA ALA A 245 -8.09 30.33 -20.43
C ALA A 245 -7.72 30.66 -18.98
N MET A 246 -6.53 31.22 -18.82
CA MET A 246 -6.01 31.76 -17.57
C MET A 246 -5.22 33.03 -17.90
N VAL A 247 -5.87 34.19 -17.78
CA VAL A 247 -5.31 35.46 -18.25
C VAL A 247 -5.14 36.41 -17.08
N PRO A 248 -3.90 36.71 -16.63
CA PRO A 248 -3.67 37.69 -15.59
C PRO A 248 -3.45 39.10 -16.16
N LEU A 249 -4.19 40.07 -15.63
CA LEU A 249 -4.09 41.50 -15.95
C LEU A 249 -4.13 42.35 -14.67
N ARG A 250 -3.56 43.57 -14.73
CA ARG A 250 -3.65 44.52 -13.61
C ARG A 250 -5.07 45.06 -13.43
N ARG A 251 -5.78 45.26 -14.53
CA ARG A 251 -7.17 45.73 -14.58
C ARG A 251 -7.84 45.05 -15.77
N PHE A 252 -9.08 44.64 -15.59
CA PHE A 252 -9.93 44.13 -16.66
C PHE A 252 -10.94 45.20 -17.04
N ARG A 253 -11.01 45.50 -18.33
CA ARG A 253 -12.12 46.19 -18.98
C ARG A 253 -13.03 45.13 -19.61
N SER A 254 -14.23 45.55 -20.00
CA SER A 254 -15.18 44.63 -20.63
C SER A 254 -14.66 44.07 -21.96
N HIS A 255 -13.95 44.88 -22.75
CA HIS A 255 -13.37 44.44 -24.02
C HIS A 255 -12.32 43.34 -23.81
N ASP A 256 -11.50 43.41 -22.75
CA ASP A 256 -10.47 42.39 -22.51
C ASP A 256 -11.09 40.99 -22.29
N VAL A 257 -12.27 40.93 -21.66
CA VAL A 257 -12.99 39.68 -21.46
C VAL A 257 -13.60 39.18 -22.76
N ILE A 258 -14.15 40.09 -23.57
CA ILE A 258 -14.71 39.78 -24.88
C ILE A 258 -13.62 39.27 -25.82
N ASP A 259 -12.44 39.88 -25.84
CA ASP A 259 -11.31 39.46 -26.68
C ASP A 259 -10.89 38.02 -26.33
N VAL A 260 -10.74 37.72 -25.03
CA VAL A 260 -10.42 36.35 -24.59
C VAL A 260 -11.51 35.35 -24.97
N LEU A 261 -12.79 35.71 -24.81
CA LEU A 261 -13.90 34.83 -25.21
C LEU A 261 -13.95 34.64 -26.73
N ALA A 262 -13.69 35.70 -27.51
CA ALA A 262 -13.67 35.65 -28.96
C ALA A 262 -12.56 34.72 -29.46
N ASP A 263 -11.35 34.83 -28.89
CA ASP A 263 -10.24 33.92 -29.19
C ASP A 263 -10.62 32.45 -28.91
N LEU A 264 -11.26 32.19 -27.76
CA LEU A 264 -11.73 30.85 -27.42
C LEU A 264 -12.84 30.34 -28.35
N PHE A 265 -13.73 31.22 -28.81
CA PHE A 265 -14.78 30.85 -29.76
C PHE A 265 -14.20 30.47 -31.11
N ILE A 266 -13.10 31.10 -31.51
CA ILE A 266 -12.36 30.73 -32.72
C ILE A 266 -11.71 29.35 -32.54
N GLU A 267 -11.10 29.08 -31.38
CA GLU A 267 -10.36 27.84 -31.13
C GLU A 267 -11.27 26.62 -30.89
N HIS A 268 -12.37 26.79 -30.15
CA HIS A 268 -13.20 25.69 -29.66
C HIS A 268 -14.64 25.72 -30.17
N GLY A 269 -15.05 26.79 -30.86
CA GLY A 269 -16.44 27.10 -31.15
C GLY A 269 -17.12 27.81 -29.98
N PRO A 270 -18.25 28.50 -30.23
CA PRO A 270 -19.05 29.12 -29.19
C PRO A 270 -19.73 28.04 -28.33
N PRO A 271 -19.75 28.18 -26.98
CA PRO A 271 -20.52 27.29 -26.13
C PRO A 271 -22.02 27.59 -26.23
N GLU A 272 -22.85 26.64 -25.84
CA GLU A 272 -24.31 26.87 -25.74
C GLU A 272 -24.65 27.82 -24.59
N HIS A 273 -23.94 27.65 -23.47
CA HIS A 273 -24.17 28.42 -22.26
C HIS A 273 -22.90 28.95 -21.61
N ILE A 274 -22.99 30.17 -21.09
CA ILE A 274 -21.95 30.78 -20.24
C ILE A 274 -22.51 31.15 -18.88
N ARG A 275 -21.80 30.76 -17.82
CA ARG A 275 -22.12 31.03 -16.41
C ARG A 275 -21.05 31.93 -15.77
N SER A 276 -21.50 32.92 -15.01
CA SER A 276 -20.66 33.86 -14.26
C SER A 276 -21.43 34.39 -13.05
N ASP A 277 -20.77 34.52 -11.90
CA ASP A 277 -21.33 35.04 -10.65
C ASP A 277 -20.76 36.42 -10.25
N ASN A 278 -19.48 36.70 -10.51
CA ASN A 278 -18.71 37.76 -9.82
C ASN A 278 -17.97 38.76 -10.73
N GLY A 279 -18.41 38.95 -11.98
CA GLY A 279 -17.87 40.04 -12.81
C GLY A 279 -18.29 41.42 -12.26
N PRO A 280 -17.43 42.47 -12.34
CA PRO A 280 -17.89 43.84 -12.14
C PRO A 280 -19.12 44.09 -13.02
N GLU A 281 -20.17 44.72 -12.49
CA GLU A 281 -21.46 44.86 -13.18
C GLU A 281 -21.33 45.39 -14.62
N PHE A 282 -20.43 46.34 -14.84
CA PHE A 282 -20.12 46.89 -16.16
C PHE A 282 -19.53 45.86 -17.14
N VAL A 283 -18.67 44.96 -16.66
CA VAL A 283 -18.12 43.86 -17.45
C VAL A 283 -19.21 42.85 -17.78
N ALA A 284 -20.04 42.50 -16.80
CA ALA A 284 -21.14 41.56 -16.98
C ALA A 284 -22.16 42.04 -18.04
N ASN A 285 -22.51 43.33 -18.05
CA ASN A 285 -23.47 43.88 -19.00
C ASN A 285 -22.95 43.87 -20.45
N ALA A 286 -21.71 44.34 -20.67
CA ALA A 286 -21.13 44.38 -22.01
C ALA A 286 -20.89 42.97 -22.58
N VAL A 287 -20.44 42.01 -21.75
CA VAL A 287 -20.30 40.61 -22.16
C VAL A 287 -21.67 40.00 -22.50
N ARG A 288 -22.71 40.30 -21.71
CA ARG A 288 -24.08 39.81 -21.98
C ARG A 288 -24.62 40.32 -23.31
N GLU A 289 -24.46 41.60 -23.59
CA GLU A 289 -24.91 42.18 -24.86
C GLU A 289 -24.18 41.54 -26.05
N TRP A 290 -22.87 41.35 -25.94
CA TRP A 290 -22.07 40.69 -26.97
C TRP A 290 -22.48 39.22 -27.18
N LEU A 291 -22.68 38.45 -26.11
CA LEU A 291 -23.13 37.05 -26.19
C LEU A 291 -24.54 36.93 -26.78
N GLY A 292 -25.44 37.84 -26.41
CA GLY A 292 -26.80 37.88 -26.96
C GLY A 292 -26.82 38.09 -28.48
N ARG A 293 -25.90 38.90 -29.02
CA ARG A 293 -25.75 39.09 -30.48
C ARG A 293 -25.24 37.84 -31.20
N LEU A 294 -24.51 36.97 -30.50
CA LEU A 294 -23.95 35.72 -31.04
C LEU A 294 -24.88 34.50 -30.83
N GLY A 295 -26.02 34.68 -30.17
CA GLY A 295 -26.96 33.59 -29.87
C GLY A 295 -26.51 32.67 -28.74
N VAL A 296 -25.48 33.05 -27.97
CA VAL A 296 -25.01 32.28 -26.80
C VAL A 296 -25.91 32.61 -25.60
N THR A 297 -26.52 31.59 -25.00
CA THR A 297 -27.49 31.80 -23.91
C THR A 297 -26.77 31.96 -22.58
N THR A 298 -26.81 33.15 -21.98
CA THR A 298 -26.23 33.38 -20.65
C THR A 298 -27.09 32.77 -19.55
N LEU A 299 -26.54 31.84 -18.78
CA LEU A 299 -27.17 31.32 -17.56
C LEU A 299 -26.64 32.14 -16.38
N TYR A 300 -27.38 33.18 -15.99
CA TYR A 300 -27.04 33.92 -14.80
C TYR A 300 -27.52 33.15 -13.57
N ILE A 301 -26.63 33.06 -12.59
CA ILE A 301 -26.92 32.48 -11.29
C ILE A 301 -27.79 33.48 -10.53
N GLU A 302 -28.86 33.01 -9.89
CA GLU A 302 -29.66 33.88 -9.02
C GLU A 302 -28.77 34.50 -7.92
N PRO A 303 -28.86 35.82 -7.67
CA PRO A 303 -28.12 36.47 -6.59
C PRO A 303 -28.35 35.74 -5.26
N GLY A 304 -27.27 35.20 -4.68
CA GLY A 304 -27.33 34.41 -3.45
C GLY A 304 -27.22 32.89 -3.62
N SER A 305 -26.96 32.39 -4.84
CA SER A 305 -26.80 30.95 -5.12
C SER A 305 -25.38 30.50 -5.52
N PRO A 306 -24.34 30.65 -4.67
CA PRO A 306 -22.95 30.25 -4.97
C PRO A 306 -22.79 28.80 -5.48
N TRP A 307 -23.68 27.91 -5.07
CA TRP A 307 -23.64 26.48 -5.42
C TRP A 307 -23.85 26.18 -6.91
N GLU A 308 -24.34 27.15 -7.69
CA GLU A 308 -24.49 26.98 -9.14
C GLU A 308 -23.14 27.05 -9.88
N ASN A 309 -22.15 27.78 -9.35
CA ASN A 309 -20.82 27.91 -9.97
C ASN A 309 -19.75 26.98 -9.38
N GLY A 310 -20.15 25.91 -8.68
CA GLY A 310 -19.22 25.10 -7.87
C GLY A 310 -18.05 24.46 -8.62
N TYR A 311 -18.05 24.44 -9.96
CA TYR A 311 -16.92 23.94 -10.75
C TYR A 311 -15.77 24.95 -10.86
N ILE A 312 -16.05 26.21 -11.20
CA ILE A 312 -15.00 27.24 -11.25
C ILE A 312 -14.52 27.58 -9.85
N GLU A 313 -15.40 27.55 -8.83
CA GLU A 313 -14.99 27.69 -7.43
C GLU A 313 -14.01 26.58 -7.02
N SER A 314 -14.32 25.33 -7.38
CA SER A 314 -13.43 24.19 -7.13
C SER A 314 -12.10 24.31 -7.87
N PHE A 315 -12.12 24.86 -9.09
CA PHE A 315 -10.93 25.17 -9.86
C PHE A 315 -10.07 26.24 -9.17
N ASN A 316 -10.66 27.39 -8.85
CA ASN A 316 -10.01 28.51 -8.18
C ASN A 316 -9.46 28.11 -6.81
N ALA A 317 -10.17 27.26 -6.07
CA ALA A 317 -9.69 26.73 -4.79
C ALA A 317 -8.46 25.82 -4.93
N ARG A 318 -8.27 25.16 -6.08
CA ARG A 318 -7.08 24.36 -6.40
C ARG A 318 -5.94 25.25 -6.90
N LEU A 319 -6.23 26.19 -7.80
CA LEU A 319 -5.26 27.19 -8.26
C LEU A 319 -4.62 27.92 -7.07
N ARG A 320 -5.43 28.38 -6.12
CA ARG A 320 -4.92 29.01 -4.89
C ARG A 320 -4.06 28.08 -4.06
N ASP A 321 -4.52 26.85 -3.82
CA ASP A 321 -3.86 25.91 -2.91
C ASP A 321 -2.55 25.33 -3.48
N GLU A 322 -2.54 25.05 -4.78
CA GLU A 322 -1.46 24.37 -5.49
C GLU A 322 -0.45 25.34 -6.11
N LEU A 323 -0.84 26.58 -6.43
CA LEU A 323 0.05 27.57 -7.04
C LEU A 323 0.15 28.87 -6.22
N LEU A 324 -0.93 29.64 -6.13
CA LEU A 324 -0.83 31.04 -5.66
C LEU A 324 -0.36 31.17 -4.20
N ASN A 325 -0.76 30.25 -3.31
CA ASN A 325 -0.31 30.25 -1.92
C ASN A 325 1.13 29.72 -1.75
N GLY A 326 1.73 29.14 -2.79
CA GLY A 326 3.06 28.54 -2.76
C GLY A 326 4.14 29.39 -3.44
N GLU A 327 3.74 30.37 -4.26
CA GLU A 327 4.64 31.15 -5.11
C GLU A 327 4.65 32.63 -4.73
N ILE A 328 5.80 33.29 -4.94
CA ILE A 328 5.94 34.74 -4.79
C ILE A 328 6.20 35.33 -6.17
N PHE A 329 5.28 36.15 -6.66
CA PHE A 329 5.40 36.79 -7.98
C PHE A 329 6.00 38.19 -7.87
N TYR A 330 7.10 38.45 -8.59
CA TYR A 330 7.76 39.74 -8.66
C TYR A 330 7.20 40.63 -9.78
N SER A 331 6.71 40.03 -10.86
CA SER A 331 6.17 40.76 -12.02
C SER A 331 4.88 40.17 -12.56
N LEU A 332 4.12 40.94 -13.36
CA LEU A 332 2.93 40.40 -14.04
C LEU A 332 3.32 39.38 -15.11
N GLU A 333 4.46 39.56 -15.76
CA GLU A 333 4.96 38.64 -16.78
C GLU A 333 5.27 37.27 -16.19
N GLU A 334 5.87 37.25 -14.99
CA GLU A 334 6.09 36.02 -14.25
C GLU A 334 4.77 35.32 -13.89
N VAL A 335 3.76 36.07 -13.45
CA VAL A 335 2.41 35.51 -13.25
C VAL A 335 1.92 34.86 -14.54
N ARG A 336 1.99 35.55 -15.68
CA ARG A 336 1.57 35.00 -16.99
C ARG A 336 2.24 33.68 -17.31
N ILE A 337 3.57 33.64 -17.26
CA ILE A 337 4.36 32.45 -17.59
C ILE A 337 4.03 31.29 -16.65
N VAL A 338 4.10 31.52 -15.34
CA VAL A 338 3.91 30.48 -14.33
C VAL A 338 2.47 29.95 -14.35
N THR A 339 1.48 30.83 -14.49
CA THR A 339 0.07 30.41 -14.62
C THR A 339 -0.20 29.67 -15.92
N GLY A 340 0.49 30.02 -17.01
CA GLY A 340 0.44 29.30 -18.28
C GLY A 340 0.98 27.88 -18.15
N TRP A 341 2.14 27.72 -17.50
CA TRP A 341 2.70 26.40 -17.19
C TRP A 341 1.78 25.58 -16.29
N TRP A 342 1.20 26.22 -15.27
CA TRP A 342 0.25 25.55 -14.38
C TRP A 342 -1.02 25.12 -15.13
N ARG A 343 -1.56 25.95 -16.03
CA ARG A 343 -2.70 25.58 -16.90
C ARG A 343 -2.36 24.39 -17.78
N ALA A 344 -1.18 24.39 -18.41
CA ALA A 344 -0.73 23.25 -19.23
C ALA A 344 -0.65 21.97 -18.40
N HIS A 345 -0.03 22.03 -17.21
CA HIS A 345 0.02 20.90 -16.27
C HIS A 345 -1.39 20.46 -15.83
N TYR A 346 -2.25 21.40 -15.46
CA TYR A 346 -3.62 21.15 -15.02
C TYR A 346 -4.45 20.40 -16.07
N ASN A 347 -4.30 20.78 -17.35
CA ASN A 347 -5.02 20.20 -18.48
C ASN A 347 -4.42 18.87 -18.95
N ARG A 348 -3.09 18.71 -18.93
CA ARG A 348 -2.42 17.61 -19.64
C ARG A 348 -1.84 16.52 -18.74
N ALA A 349 -1.53 16.82 -17.48
CA ALA A 349 -0.81 15.89 -16.59
C ALA A 349 -1.41 15.74 -15.19
N ARG A 350 -2.12 16.74 -14.67
CA ARG A 350 -2.68 16.73 -13.31
C ARG A 350 -3.74 15.63 -13.15
N PRO A 351 -3.62 14.73 -12.16
CA PRO A 351 -4.65 13.73 -11.89
C PRO A 351 -5.92 14.32 -11.28
N HIS A 352 -7.09 14.08 -11.88
CA HIS A 352 -8.38 14.51 -11.35
C HIS A 352 -9.23 13.35 -10.87
N SER A 353 -9.57 13.32 -9.58
CA SER A 353 -10.38 12.23 -9.01
C SER A 353 -11.78 12.12 -9.63
N SER A 354 -12.37 13.23 -10.09
CA SER A 354 -13.66 13.22 -10.80
C SER A 354 -13.60 12.64 -12.21
N LEU A 355 -12.39 12.53 -12.78
CA LEU A 355 -12.12 11.97 -14.11
C LEU A 355 -11.37 10.63 -14.02
N GLY A 356 -11.50 9.90 -12.90
CA GLY A 356 -10.80 8.64 -12.70
C GLY A 356 -9.27 8.79 -12.68
N TYR A 357 -8.77 9.93 -12.17
CA TYR A 357 -7.37 10.33 -12.13
C TYR A 357 -6.72 10.62 -13.48
N ARG A 358 -7.51 10.74 -14.55
CA ARG A 358 -7.04 11.25 -15.84
C ARG A 358 -7.00 12.79 -15.83
N PRO A 359 -6.12 13.40 -16.63
CA PRO A 359 -6.14 14.84 -16.88
C PRO A 359 -7.34 15.22 -17.79
N PRO A 360 -7.80 16.48 -17.79
CA PRO A 360 -8.96 16.94 -18.57
C PRO A 360 -8.78 16.81 -20.09
N ALA A 361 -7.57 17.11 -20.57
CA ALA A 361 -7.19 17.07 -21.98
C ALA A 361 -5.84 16.33 -22.11
N PRO A 362 -5.84 14.99 -21.97
CA PRO A 362 -4.62 14.20 -22.14
C PRO A 362 -4.10 14.35 -23.57
N GLU A 363 -2.80 14.62 -23.72
CA GLU A 363 -2.16 14.51 -25.03
C GLU A 363 -2.20 13.03 -25.46
N THR A 364 -2.77 12.77 -26.64
CA THR A 364 -2.85 11.43 -27.23
C THR A 364 -1.60 11.06 -28.02
N ILE A 365 -0.71 12.03 -28.24
CA ILE A 365 0.57 11.90 -28.96
C ILE A 365 1.62 12.63 -28.12
N GLU A 366 2.58 11.90 -27.54
CA GLU A 366 3.80 12.51 -27.02
C GLU A 366 4.66 12.93 -28.21
N MET A 367 4.74 14.23 -28.50
CA MET A 367 5.76 14.71 -29.43
C MET A 367 7.13 14.60 -28.75
N PRO A 368 8.15 13.98 -29.38
CA PRO A 368 9.48 13.90 -28.79
C PRO A 368 9.99 15.32 -28.58
N ALA A 369 10.31 15.66 -27.33
CA ALA A 369 10.79 16.98 -26.95
C ALA A 369 12.06 17.31 -27.74
N TRP A 370 11.99 18.29 -28.64
CA TRP A 370 13.18 18.86 -29.28
C TRP A 370 14.01 19.58 -28.20
N PRO A 371 15.32 19.28 -28.05
CA PRO A 371 16.13 19.91 -27.02
C PRO A 371 16.50 21.33 -27.48
N LEU A 372 15.64 22.31 -27.22
CA LEU A 372 16.05 23.71 -27.22
C LEU A 372 16.66 24.02 -25.85
N GLY A 373 17.99 24.05 -25.83
CA GLY A 373 18.77 24.41 -24.66
C GLY A 373 18.57 25.87 -24.28
N SER A 374 18.18 26.10 -23.02
CA SER A 374 18.56 27.28 -22.23
C SER A 374 18.17 27.04 -20.76
N ALA A 375 19.03 27.48 -19.84
CA ALA A 375 19.02 27.14 -18.42
C ALA A 375 17.90 27.79 -17.58
N ALA A 376 17.57 27.15 -16.44
CA ALA A 376 16.69 27.56 -15.30
C ALA A 376 15.15 27.54 -15.57
N LEU A 377 14.23 27.02 -14.75
CA LEU A 377 14.17 26.45 -13.39
C LEU A 377 13.19 25.25 -13.38
N ARG A 378 13.74 24.07 -13.07
CA ARG A 378 13.13 22.72 -12.96
C ARG A 378 12.30 22.18 -14.15
N PRO A 379 12.87 21.25 -14.95
CA PRO A 379 12.12 20.48 -15.94
C PRO A 379 11.13 19.51 -15.27
N PRO A 380 10.12 18.97 -16.01
CA PRO A 380 9.36 17.82 -15.53
C PRO A 380 10.32 16.68 -15.19
N PRO A 381 10.03 15.86 -14.16
CA PRO A 381 10.90 14.77 -13.78
C PRO A 381 11.08 13.83 -14.96
N ARG A 382 12.29 13.75 -15.51
CA ARG A 382 12.69 12.62 -16.35
C ARG A 382 12.71 11.40 -15.44
N LEU A 383 11.63 10.63 -15.49
CA LEU A 383 11.58 9.28 -14.91
C LEU A 383 12.67 8.45 -15.60
N ALA A 384 13.38 7.65 -14.82
CA ALA A 384 14.46 6.81 -15.31
C ALA A 384 13.90 5.64 -16.14
N SER A 385 13.52 5.91 -17.38
CA SER A 385 13.15 4.90 -18.38
C SER A 385 13.61 5.31 -19.79
N GLU A 386 14.91 5.54 -19.95
CA GLU A 386 15.56 5.47 -21.26
C GLU A 386 16.85 4.67 -21.13
N VAL A 387 16.75 3.34 -20.95
CA VAL A 387 17.85 2.43 -21.27
C VAL A 387 17.28 1.09 -21.76
N ARG A 388 17.59 0.80 -23.04
CA ARG A 388 17.55 -0.48 -23.79
C ARG A 388 16.27 -0.83 -24.57
N ILE A 389 16.20 -0.28 -25.79
CA ILE A 389 16.07 -1.13 -26.98
C ILE A 389 17.48 -1.23 -27.58
N ASN A 390 18.06 -2.42 -27.46
CA ASN A 390 18.96 -3.08 -28.41
C ASN A 390 19.18 -4.51 -27.92
#